data_AF-A0A1V5NKW7-F1
#
_entry.id   AF-A0A1V5NKW7-F1
#
_cell.length_a   1.000
_cell.length_b   1.000
_cell.length_c   1.000
_cell.angle_alpha   90.00
_cell.angle_beta   90.00
_cell.angle_gamma   90.00
#
_symmetry.space_group_name_H-M   'P 1'
#
loop_
_entity.id
_entity.type
_entity.pdbx_description
1 polymer ?
#
loop_
_entity_poly.entity_id
_entity_poly.type
_entity_poly.pdbx_seq_one_letter_code
_entity_poly.pdbx_strand_id
1 'polypeptide(L)'
;MLESLNAGRNIGITTGQGAVTATTVAAGNDAAMSAQNGNITVSDIAAGNDLSLTGINGNTSVTRSAAGNDLTVSVTNGAIAMANVSAGNDLTTRSTQGNTVIGTANAGGNTAMTVSNGNIEVSSARSGSDMLLRTDTGNVTLTNGYAGQNMTVNTDVGNALLGTVESGYDLTVDLNRGTIDVADAIAGHNLLLKTLVGDIFIGHAKSLTGDLIVKTEDGAMRVRDGLDAGQDSLFISNEGPVYLENVQVSKDIVIKTNSGDISINNIRSENGDVTISTVQNGDLMIENVYAGEDVNFTTGSGGIISGGTIESGGGSVNLIANGPGNINVHEILAKEDVTAQAENGEIVIGQLNGRNVVLGVAHDGERVEVGNTRLEGTMSITADKIFMDHIEHLVDDEYFRLHLKGVQNSAMDDVSIDSINSAAGVQLEGLWSNTAEIHSDCDYFRLRDVYIVDRGYLSNDSLTMTVFGRNPVRDGSDIQAYFVPDAEHPFTQISFQNEFSSLGRECYEILYNTNGNKTPFNQLNMMEECDATVQSEQQALAAARNIFLSPLESAPLNAGISYTSAEIINMAAGVQNGGTVIEGSRIVAGGEFNRTESTMNTSETETNE
;
A
#
# COMPACT_ATOMS: atom_id res chain seq x y z
N MET A 1 65.81 -28.23 -4.79
CA MET A 1 65.59 -27.00 -5.58
C MET A 1 66.09 -27.25 -6.99
N LEU A 2 65.26 -27.01 -8.00
CA LEU A 2 65.60 -27.13 -9.42
C LEU A 2 65.66 -25.73 -10.04
N GLU A 3 66.79 -25.35 -10.61
CA GLU A 3 66.87 -24.03 -11.26
C GLU A 3 66.08 -24.01 -12.58
N SER A 4 66.32 -24.99 -13.46
CA SER A 4 65.57 -25.12 -14.71
C SER A 4 65.39 -26.59 -15.10
N LEU A 5 64.18 -26.96 -15.50
CA LEU A 5 63.86 -28.29 -16.03
C LEU A 5 63.03 -28.15 -17.30
N ASN A 6 63.60 -28.57 -18.44
CA ASN A 6 62.95 -28.50 -19.75
C ASN A 6 62.89 -29.89 -20.37
N ALA A 7 61.74 -30.29 -20.90
CA ALA A 7 61.59 -31.55 -21.63
C ALA A 7 60.78 -31.34 -22.91
N GLY A 8 61.20 -31.99 -24.02
CA GLY A 8 60.50 -31.89 -25.30
C GLY A 8 59.11 -32.54 -25.33
N ARG A 9 58.74 -33.30 -24.28
CA ARG A 9 57.40 -33.90 -24.14
C ARG A 9 56.85 -33.68 -22.74
N ASN A 10 57.07 -34.61 -21.81
CA ASN A 10 56.42 -34.57 -20.50
C ASN A 10 57.44 -34.31 -19.38
N ILE A 11 56.99 -33.59 -18.35
CA ILE A 11 57.69 -33.47 -17.06
C ILE A 11 56.79 -34.03 -15.97
N GLY A 12 57.34 -34.90 -15.13
CA GLY A 12 56.69 -35.40 -13.91
C GLY A 12 57.64 -35.25 -12.72
N ILE A 13 57.20 -34.58 -11.66
CA ILE A 13 57.96 -34.45 -10.41
C ILE A 13 57.08 -34.91 -9.26
N THR A 14 57.52 -35.90 -8.49
CA THR A 14 56.76 -36.42 -7.36
C THR A 14 57.65 -36.54 -6.13
N THR A 15 57.19 -36.05 -4.98
CA THR A 15 57.82 -36.27 -3.68
C THR A 15 56.83 -36.88 -2.68
N GLY A 16 57.26 -37.91 -1.95
CA GLY A 16 56.51 -38.45 -0.82
C GLY A 16 56.75 -37.67 0.48
N GLN A 17 57.95 -37.10 0.61
CA GLN A 17 58.38 -36.25 1.72
C GLN A 17 59.24 -35.12 1.16
N GLY A 18 59.09 -33.92 1.72
CA GLY A 18 59.83 -32.74 1.29
C GLY A 18 59.15 -31.95 0.17
N ALA A 19 59.58 -30.70 0.03
CA ALA A 19 59.01 -29.75 -0.91
C ALA A 19 59.50 -29.95 -2.35
N VAL A 20 58.64 -29.64 -3.32
CA VAL A 20 59.02 -29.41 -4.72
C VAL A 20 59.29 -27.91 -4.89
N THR A 21 60.54 -27.53 -5.16
CA THR A 21 60.91 -26.13 -5.40
C THR A 21 61.62 -26.01 -6.73
N ALA A 22 61.08 -25.21 -7.66
CA ALA A 22 61.67 -24.96 -8.96
C ALA A 22 61.60 -23.48 -9.37
N THR A 23 62.59 -22.97 -10.10
CA THR A 23 62.49 -21.64 -10.70
C THR A 23 61.74 -21.72 -12.03
N THR A 24 62.18 -22.56 -12.96
CA THR A 24 61.53 -22.73 -14.27
C THR A 24 61.29 -24.19 -14.63
N VAL A 25 60.07 -24.51 -15.06
CA VAL A 25 59.70 -25.83 -15.60
C VAL A 25 58.95 -25.67 -16.93
N ALA A 26 59.42 -26.31 -17.99
CA ALA A 26 58.77 -26.26 -19.30
C ALA A 26 58.68 -27.64 -19.96
N ALA A 27 57.46 -28.10 -20.21
CA ALA A 27 57.16 -29.34 -20.92
C ALA A 27 56.56 -29.04 -22.30
N GLY A 28 57.06 -29.71 -23.35
CA GLY A 28 56.50 -29.59 -24.70
C GLY A 28 55.07 -30.13 -24.85
N ASN A 29 54.62 -30.98 -23.94
CA ASN A 29 53.27 -31.52 -23.83
C ASN A 29 52.78 -31.34 -22.38
N ASP A 30 52.87 -32.35 -21.49
CA ASP A 30 52.27 -32.25 -20.15
C ASP A 30 53.31 -31.98 -19.05
N ALA A 31 52.94 -31.14 -18.07
CA ALA A 31 53.70 -30.98 -16.84
C ALA A 31 52.86 -31.38 -15.62
N ALA A 32 53.40 -32.28 -14.79
CA ALA A 32 52.75 -32.72 -13.56
C ALA A 32 53.71 -32.60 -12.37
N MET A 33 53.23 -32.01 -11.28
CA MET A 33 53.96 -32.00 -10.00
C MET A 33 53.07 -32.47 -8.87
N SER A 34 53.60 -33.33 -8.01
CA SER A 34 52.91 -33.78 -6.81
C SER A 34 53.82 -33.82 -5.58
N ALA A 35 53.29 -33.35 -4.46
CA ALA A 35 53.94 -33.43 -3.15
C ALA A 35 52.95 -33.97 -2.11
N GLN A 36 53.28 -35.11 -1.48
CA GLN A 36 52.45 -35.65 -0.41
C GLN A 36 52.62 -34.85 0.89
N ASN A 37 53.86 -34.59 1.30
CA ASN A 37 54.19 -33.86 2.53
C ASN A 37 55.27 -32.82 2.23
N GLY A 38 54.87 -31.57 2.09
CA GLY A 38 55.73 -30.46 1.68
C GLY A 38 55.05 -29.56 0.66
N ASN A 39 55.59 -28.35 0.50
CA ASN A 39 55.04 -27.37 -0.42
C ASN A 39 55.43 -27.66 -1.88
N ILE A 40 54.60 -27.21 -2.81
CA ILE A 40 54.99 -26.99 -4.21
C ILE A 40 55.23 -25.48 -4.37
N THR A 41 56.42 -25.08 -4.79
CA THR A 41 56.78 -23.67 -5.00
C THR A 41 57.49 -23.52 -6.32
N VAL A 42 56.85 -22.84 -7.28
CA VAL A 42 57.39 -22.67 -8.63
C VAL A 42 57.30 -21.21 -9.05
N SER A 43 58.38 -20.64 -9.59
CA SER A 43 58.27 -19.29 -10.17
C SER A 43 57.54 -19.35 -11.51
N ASP A 44 58.05 -20.13 -12.45
CA ASP A 44 57.52 -20.28 -13.81
C ASP A 44 57.28 -21.75 -14.16
N ILE A 45 56.07 -22.07 -14.61
CA ILE A 45 55.74 -23.39 -15.16
C ILE A 45 54.90 -23.29 -16.42
N ALA A 46 55.28 -24.06 -17.45
CA ALA A 46 54.56 -24.12 -18.70
C ALA A 46 54.41 -25.56 -19.21
N ALA A 47 53.24 -25.87 -19.77
CA ALA A 47 52.94 -27.12 -20.47
C ALA A 47 52.36 -26.78 -21.85
N GLY A 48 52.84 -27.44 -22.90
CA GLY A 48 52.27 -27.30 -24.25
C GLY A 48 50.85 -27.85 -24.38
N ASN A 49 50.45 -28.76 -23.49
CA ASN A 49 49.10 -29.31 -23.35
C ASN A 49 48.61 -29.07 -21.91
N ASP A 50 48.64 -30.07 -21.03
CA ASP A 50 48.03 -29.97 -19.69
C ASP A 50 49.06 -29.71 -18.58
N LEU A 51 48.67 -28.88 -17.60
CA LEU A 51 49.43 -28.62 -16.38
C LEU A 51 48.64 -29.09 -15.15
N SER A 52 49.21 -30.02 -14.39
CA SER A 52 48.60 -30.52 -13.14
C SER A 52 49.53 -30.34 -11.93
N LEU A 53 49.02 -29.71 -10.88
CA LEU A 53 49.70 -29.56 -9.59
C LEU A 53 48.86 -30.20 -8.48
N THR A 54 49.47 -31.08 -7.67
CA THR A 54 48.76 -31.83 -6.63
C THR A 54 49.50 -31.84 -5.30
N GLY A 55 49.01 -31.07 -4.33
CA GLY A 55 49.52 -31.08 -2.95
C GLY A 55 48.58 -31.82 -2.00
N ILE A 56 49.11 -32.67 -1.12
CA ILE A 56 48.28 -33.29 -0.07
C ILE A 56 48.41 -32.51 1.24
N ASN A 57 49.62 -32.43 1.81
CA ASN A 57 49.91 -31.68 3.03
C ASN A 57 50.99 -30.63 2.77
N GLY A 58 50.57 -29.40 2.44
CA GLY A 58 51.45 -28.30 2.10
C GLY A 58 50.80 -27.33 1.12
N ASN A 59 51.38 -26.13 1.03
CA ASN A 59 50.87 -25.08 0.15
C ASN A 59 51.37 -25.30 -1.28
N THR A 60 50.57 -24.89 -2.27
CA THR A 60 50.99 -24.75 -3.66
C THR A 60 51.08 -23.27 -4.00
N SER A 61 52.28 -22.79 -4.32
CA SER A 61 52.53 -21.38 -4.67
C SER A 61 53.20 -21.27 -6.04
N VAL A 62 52.58 -20.51 -6.95
CA VAL A 62 53.08 -20.33 -8.32
C VAL A 62 53.05 -18.87 -8.75
N THR A 63 54.13 -18.33 -9.31
CA THR A 63 54.12 -16.94 -9.79
C THR A 63 53.53 -16.82 -11.19
N ARG A 64 53.94 -17.66 -12.13
CA ARG A 64 53.37 -17.73 -13.48
C ARG A 64 53.19 -19.19 -13.90
N SER A 65 52.00 -19.49 -14.40
CA SER A 65 51.66 -20.82 -14.92
C SER A 65 50.89 -20.71 -16.23
N ALA A 66 51.27 -21.51 -17.22
CA ALA A 66 50.59 -21.59 -18.50
C ALA A 66 50.37 -23.05 -18.93
N ALA A 67 49.16 -23.37 -19.38
CA ALA A 67 48.82 -24.62 -20.05
C ALA A 67 48.26 -24.31 -21.45
N GLY A 68 48.71 -25.05 -22.47
CA GLY A 68 48.16 -24.93 -23.82
C GLY A 68 46.72 -25.45 -23.92
N ASN A 69 46.33 -26.36 -23.02
CA ASN A 69 44.97 -26.86 -22.86
C ASN A 69 44.50 -26.60 -21.41
N ASP A 70 44.50 -27.60 -20.53
CA ASP A 70 43.91 -27.46 -19.19
C ASP A 70 44.95 -27.22 -18.09
N LEU A 71 44.60 -26.37 -17.12
CA LEU A 71 45.38 -26.15 -15.90
C LEU A 71 44.59 -26.58 -14.68
N THR A 72 45.09 -27.59 -13.97
CA THR A 72 44.47 -28.10 -12.75
C THR A 72 45.40 -27.95 -11.54
N VAL A 73 44.91 -27.37 -10.46
CA VAL A 73 45.58 -27.35 -9.16
C VAL A 73 44.66 -27.97 -8.11
N SER A 74 45.13 -29.00 -7.41
CA SER A 74 44.38 -29.66 -6.34
C SER A 74 45.20 -29.72 -5.07
N VAL A 75 44.65 -29.19 -3.97
CA VAL A 75 45.28 -29.24 -2.64
C VAL A 75 44.29 -29.82 -1.61
N THR A 76 44.73 -30.80 -0.83
CA THR A 76 43.89 -31.33 0.27
C THR A 76 44.01 -30.47 1.52
N ASN A 77 45.21 -30.32 2.07
CA ASN A 77 45.49 -29.56 3.29
C ASN A 77 46.60 -28.54 3.03
N GLY A 78 46.21 -27.31 2.71
CA GLY A 78 47.12 -26.22 2.39
C GLY A 78 46.47 -25.19 1.47
N ALA A 79 47.09 -24.02 1.37
CA ALA A 79 46.61 -22.96 0.50
C ALA A 79 47.09 -23.12 -0.95
N ILE A 80 46.31 -22.62 -1.89
CA ILE A 80 46.71 -22.37 -3.27
C ILE A 80 46.95 -20.86 -3.41
N ALA A 81 48.13 -20.46 -3.87
CA ALA A 81 48.46 -19.06 -4.11
C ALA A 81 49.11 -18.90 -5.49
N MET A 82 48.43 -18.23 -6.42
CA MET A 82 48.91 -18.06 -7.79
C MET A 82 48.85 -16.61 -8.25
N ALA A 83 49.91 -16.08 -8.85
CA ALA A 83 49.88 -14.68 -9.30
C ALA A 83 49.30 -14.52 -10.71
N ASN A 84 49.83 -15.24 -11.72
CA ASN A 84 49.34 -15.18 -13.10
C ASN A 84 49.12 -16.58 -13.66
N VAL A 85 47.88 -16.87 -14.04
CA VAL A 85 47.45 -18.21 -14.46
C VAL A 85 46.77 -18.12 -15.82
N SER A 86 47.19 -18.97 -16.75
CA SER A 86 46.60 -19.07 -18.09
C SER A 86 46.36 -20.53 -18.46
N ALA A 87 45.15 -20.84 -18.90
CA ALA A 87 44.78 -22.10 -19.53
C ALA A 87 44.20 -21.83 -20.92
N GLY A 88 44.62 -22.59 -21.93
CA GLY A 88 44.06 -22.49 -23.27
C GLY A 88 42.61 -22.94 -23.35
N ASN A 89 42.22 -23.90 -22.50
CA ASN A 89 40.85 -24.36 -22.30
C ASN A 89 40.42 -24.10 -20.84
N ASP A 90 40.44 -25.08 -19.94
CA ASP A 90 39.86 -24.93 -18.61
C ASP A 90 40.90 -24.63 -17.51
N LEU A 91 40.57 -23.71 -16.61
CA LEU A 91 41.29 -23.48 -15.35
C LEU A 91 40.49 -24.05 -14.19
N THR A 92 41.03 -25.05 -13.51
CA THR A 92 40.42 -25.66 -12.33
C THR A 92 41.33 -25.56 -11.10
N THR A 93 40.82 -25.01 -10.01
CA THR A 93 41.49 -25.04 -8.69
C THR A 93 40.58 -25.63 -7.63
N ARG A 94 41.07 -26.62 -6.88
CA ARG A 94 40.33 -27.28 -5.82
C ARG A 94 41.14 -27.31 -4.53
N SER A 95 40.57 -26.77 -3.45
CA SER A 95 41.12 -26.89 -2.10
C SER A 95 40.12 -27.60 -1.19
N THR A 96 40.56 -28.54 -0.36
CA THR A 96 39.69 -29.10 0.70
C THR A 96 39.79 -28.26 1.98
N GLN A 97 41.01 -27.90 2.39
CA GLN A 97 41.28 -27.03 3.52
C GLN A 97 42.36 -26.01 3.14
N GLY A 98 42.04 -24.73 3.31
CA GLY A 98 42.95 -23.61 3.03
C GLY A 98 42.44 -22.74 1.88
N ASN A 99 42.89 -21.48 1.88
CA ASN A 99 42.44 -20.48 0.92
C ASN A 99 42.97 -20.74 -0.49
N THR A 100 42.22 -20.28 -1.49
CA THR A 100 42.69 -20.13 -2.87
C THR A 100 42.80 -18.64 -3.18
N VAL A 101 44.00 -18.15 -3.45
CA VAL A 101 44.28 -16.75 -3.79
C VAL A 101 44.87 -16.69 -5.19
N ILE A 102 44.21 -15.98 -6.11
CA ILE A 102 44.67 -15.80 -7.49
C ILE A 102 44.71 -14.32 -7.87
N GLY A 103 45.87 -13.82 -8.31
CA GLY A 103 45.98 -12.46 -8.84
C GLY A 103 45.20 -12.31 -10.15
N THR A 104 45.62 -13.06 -11.17
CA THR A 104 44.98 -13.06 -12.50
C THR A 104 44.77 -14.48 -13.00
N ALA A 105 43.52 -14.80 -13.36
CA ALA A 105 43.08 -16.07 -13.92
C ALA A 105 42.53 -15.87 -15.33
N ASN A 106 43.13 -16.50 -16.35
CA ASN A 106 42.64 -16.50 -17.71
C ASN A 106 42.39 -17.94 -18.20
N ALA A 107 41.19 -18.21 -18.70
CA ALA A 107 40.82 -19.48 -19.31
C ALA A 107 40.13 -19.24 -20.66
N GLY A 108 40.53 -19.94 -21.71
CA GLY A 108 39.84 -19.90 -23.01
C GLY A 108 38.45 -20.55 -22.95
N GLY A 109 38.29 -21.55 -22.07
CA GLY A 109 37.03 -22.18 -21.69
C GLY A 109 36.59 -21.71 -20.30
N ASN A 110 36.37 -22.64 -19.38
CA ASN A 110 35.79 -22.39 -18.07
C ASN A 110 36.84 -22.04 -17.00
N THR A 111 36.42 -21.29 -15.98
CA THR A 111 37.18 -21.12 -14.74
C THR A 111 36.38 -21.67 -13.57
N ALA A 112 36.88 -22.73 -12.93
CA ALA A 112 36.25 -23.36 -11.78
C ALA A 112 37.17 -23.32 -10.56
N MET A 113 36.74 -22.62 -9.50
CA MET A 113 37.43 -22.57 -8.22
C MET A 113 36.51 -23.11 -7.13
N THR A 114 36.93 -24.17 -6.44
CA THR A 114 36.13 -24.80 -5.38
C THR A 114 36.96 -24.99 -4.12
N VAL A 115 36.46 -24.49 -2.99
CA VAL A 115 37.11 -24.62 -1.68
C VAL A 115 36.13 -25.18 -0.65
N SER A 116 36.38 -26.34 -0.06
CA SER A 116 35.46 -26.83 0.98
C SER A 116 35.54 -26.03 2.28
N ASN A 117 36.75 -25.74 2.77
CA ASN A 117 36.94 -24.87 3.93
C ASN A 117 38.08 -23.89 3.70
N GLY A 118 37.74 -22.61 3.60
CA GLY A 118 38.65 -21.52 3.28
C GLY A 118 38.04 -20.55 2.27
N ASN A 119 38.74 -19.45 2.04
CA ASN A 119 38.26 -18.39 1.15
C ASN A 119 38.74 -18.59 -0.28
N ILE A 120 37.99 -18.02 -1.23
CA ILE A 120 38.45 -17.75 -2.60
C ILE A 120 38.67 -16.24 -2.71
N GLU A 121 39.87 -15.81 -3.11
CA GLU A 121 40.19 -14.40 -3.36
C GLU A 121 40.79 -14.27 -4.76
N VAL A 122 40.12 -13.51 -5.64
CA VAL A 122 40.54 -13.33 -7.02
C VAL A 122 40.51 -11.85 -7.40
N SER A 123 41.66 -11.29 -7.79
CA SER A 123 41.72 -9.87 -8.18
C SER A 123 41.20 -9.64 -9.61
N SER A 124 41.46 -10.57 -10.53
CA SER A 124 40.93 -10.54 -11.89
C SER A 124 40.75 -11.94 -12.46
N ALA A 125 39.57 -12.24 -13.00
CA ALA A 125 39.31 -13.48 -13.71
C ALA A 125 38.60 -13.23 -15.04
N ARG A 126 39.06 -13.92 -16.09
CA ARG A 126 38.41 -13.96 -17.41
C ARG A 126 38.25 -15.40 -17.86
N SER A 127 37.01 -15.82 -18.05
CA SER A 127 36.64 -17.10 -18.65
C SER A 127 36.00 -16.87 -20.01
N GLY A 128 36.40 -17.64 -21.02
CA GLY A 128 35.77 -17.60 -22.35
C GLY A 128 34.38 -18.25 -22.38
N SER A 129 34.04 -19.06 -21.38
CA SER A 129 32.72 -19.67 -21.19
C SER A 129 32.21 -19.38 -19.78
N ASP A 130 32.08 -20.39 -18.90
CA ASP A 130 31.49 -20.23 -17.58
C ASP A 130 32.53 -20.00 -16.47
N MET A 131 32.17 -19.17 -15.48
CA MET A 131 32.93 -18.98 -14.26
C MET A 131 32.15 -19.51 -13.05
N LEU A 132 32.76 -20.43 -12.31
CA LEU A 132 32.22 -20.96 -11.06
C LEU A 132 33.20 -20.68 -9.91
N LEU A 133 32.77 -19.93 -8.91
CA LEU A 133 33.47 -19.76 -7.63
C LEU A 133 32.59 -20.32 -6.51
N ARG A 134 33.06 -21.36 -5.82
CA ARG A 134 32.27 -22.02 -4.79
C ARG A 134 33.04 -22.31 -3.51
N THR A 135 32.42 -22.00 -2.37
CA THR A 135 32.90 -22.44 -1.06
C THR A 135 31.82 -23.21 -0.29
N ASP A 136 32.19 -24.25 0.46
CA ASP A 136 31.25 -24.85 1.42
C ASP A 136 31.32 -24.07 2.75
N THR A 137 32.50 -23.58 3.14
CA THR A 137 32.66 -22.63 4.25
C THR A 137 33.80 -21.68 3.97
N GLY A 138 33.51 -20.39 3.95
CA GLY A 138 34.45 -19.32 3.67
C GLY A 138 33.90 -18.33 2.66
N ASN A 139 34.56 -17.18 2.55
CA ASN A 139 34.11 -16.09 1.69
C ASN A 139 34.60 -16.28 0.25
N VAL A 140 33.84 -15.72 -0.69
CA VAL A 140 34.30 -15.47 -2.07
C VAL A 140 34.52 -13.97 -2.24
N THR A 141 35.69 -13.59 -2.72
CA THR A 141 35.99 -12.21 -3.12
C THR A 141 36.47 -12.20 -4.56
N LEU A 142 35.77 -11.46 -5.42
CA LEU A 142 36.12 -11.28 -6.83
C LEU A 142 36.10 -9.79 -7.16
N THR A 143 37.27 -9.19 -7.36
CA THR A 143 37.35 -7.74 -7.63
C THR A 143 36.95 -7.40 -9.06
N ASN A 144 37.41 -8.17 -10.06
CA ASN A 144 37.05 -8.00 -11.46
C ASN A 144 36.78 -9.36 -12.10
N GLY A 145 35.57 -9.58 -12.60
CA GLY A 145 35.17 -10.85 -13.20
C GLY A 145 34.55 -10.69 -14.57
N TYR A 146 34.94 -11.53 -15.53
CA TYR A 146 34.25 -11.66 -16.80
C TYR A 146 34.04 -13.14 -17.15
N ALA A 147 32.80 -13.54 -17.38
CA ALA A 147 32.45 -14.83 -17.97
C ALA A 147 31.83 -14.60 -19.35
N GLY A 148 32.33 -15.32 -20.37
CA GLY A 148 31.77 -15.24 -21.72
C GLY A 148 30.33 -15.75 -21.82
N GLN A 149 29.93 -16.62 -20.90
CA GLN A 149 28.57 -17.13 -20.74
C GLN A 149 28.09 -16.83 -19.31
N ASN A 150 28.05 -17.82 -18.42
CA ASN A 150 27.47 -17.66 -17.09
C ASN A 150 28.52 -17.41 -16.02
N MET A 151 28.16 -16.60 -15.03
CA MET A 151 28.93 -16.48 -13.79
C MET A 151 28.11 -17.00 -12.62
N THR A 152 28.70 -17.88 -11.83
CA THR A 152 28.08 -18.45 -10.62
C THR A 152 29.01 -18.30 -9.43
N VAL A 153 28.52 -17.64 -8.39
CA VAL A 153 29.15 -17.56 -7.08
C VAL A 153 28.25 -18.24 -6.07
N ASN A 154 28.77 -19.22 -5.34
CA ASN A 154 27.99 -19.97 -4.37
C ASN A 154 28.76 -20.16 -3.06
N THR A 155 28.10 -19.91 -1.93
CA THR A 155 28.66 -20.27 -0.62
C THR A 155 27.60 -20.87 0.30
N ASP A 156 27.88 -22.00 0.94
CA ASP A 156 26.97 -22.53 1.98
C ASP A 156 27.03 -21.66 3.25
N VAL A 157 28.24 -21.33 3.71
CA VAL A 157 28.46 -20.41 4.83
C VAL A 157 29.61 -19.47 4.48
N GLY A 158 29.32 -18.19 4.33
CA GLY A 158 30.31 -17.17 4.00
C GLY A 158 29.69 -16.02 3.23
N ASN A 159 30.47 -14.97 3.02
CA ASN A 159 30.03 -13.81 2.27
C ASN A 159 30.51 -13.89 0.82
N ALA A 160 29.78 -13.23 -0.09
CA ALA A 160 30.22 -12.96 -1.45
C ALA A 160 30.46 -11.45 -1.61
N LEU A 161 31.72 -11.06 -1.86
CA LEU A 161 32.13 -9.68 -2.08
C LEU A 161 32.57 -9.53 -3.54
N LEU A 162 31.74 -8.89 -4.36
CA LEU A 162 31.95 -8.74 -5.79
C LEU A 162 32.18 -7.26 -6.11
N GLY A 163 33.31 -6.97 -6.77
CA GLY A 163 33.60 -5.65 -7.31
C GLY A 163 32.81 -5.41 -8.59
N THR A 164 33.51 -5.36 -9.73
CA THR A 164 32.89 -5.27 -11.05
C THR A 164 32.85 -6.65 -11.70
N VAL A 165 31.65 -7.16 -11.96
CA VAL A 165 31.44 -8.49 -12.53
C VAL A 165 30.50 -8.45 -13.74
N GLU A 166 30.88 -9.15 -14.80
CA GLU A 166 30.10 -9.24 -16.03
C GLU A 166 29.96 -10.70 -16.47
N SER A 167 28.75 -11.06 -16.89
CA SER A 167 28.45 -12.32 -17.58
C SER A 167 27.82 -12.04 -18.94
N GLY A 168 28.26 -12.78 -19.96
CA GLY A 168 27.68 -12.68 -21.30
C GLY A 168 26.24 -13.19 -21.38
N TYR A 169 25.83 -14.01 -20.41
CA TYR A 169 24.47 -14.53 -20.29
C TYR A 169 23.92 -14.33 -18.87
N ASP A 170 23.90 -15.35 -18.01
CA ASP A 170 23.34 -15.22 -16.65
C ASP A 170 24.42 -14.98 -15.58
N LEU A 171 24.10 -14.13 -14.60
CA LEU A 171 24.89 -13.98 -13.38
C LEU A 171 24.07 -14.44 -12.17
N THR A 172 24.61 -15.39 -11.43
CA THR A 172 23.98 -15.95 -10.23
C THR A 172 24.91 -15.87 -9.02
N VAL A 173 24.41 -15.31 -7.93
CA VAL A 173 25.03 -15.34 -6.61
C VAL A 173 24.02 -15.98 -5.66
N ASP A 174 24.29 -17.20 -5.19
CA ASP A 174 23.37 -17.98 -4.35
C ASP A 174 24.07 -18.47 -3.08
N LEU A 175 23.65 -17.96 -1.94
CA LEU A 175 24.21 -18.23 -0.63
C LEU A 175 23.16 -18.90 0.27
N ASN A 176 23.60 -19.84 1.10
CA ASN A 176 22.74 -20.33 2.19
C ASN A 176 22.84 -19.42 3.42
N ARG A 177 24.04 -19.00 3.83
CA ARG A 177 24.21 -18.08 4.95
C ARG A 177 25.37 -17.13 4.71
N GLY A 178 25.07 -15.84 4.70
CA GLY A 178 26.03 -14.75 4.64
C GLY A 178 25.55 -13.61 3.76
N THR A 179 26.36 -12.55 3.77
CA THR A 179 26.05 -11.29 3.07
C THR A 179 26.50 -11.37 1.62
N ILE A 180 25.67 -10.84 0.72
CA ILE A 180 26.05 -10.51 -0.65
C ILE A 180 26.35 -9.01 -0.68
N ASP A 181 27.55 -8.63 -1.11
CA ASP A 181 27.95 -7.25 -1.34
C ASP A 181 28.48 -7.12 -2.76
N VAL A 182 27.75 -6.39 -3.60
CA VAL A 182 28.03 -6.20 -5.02
C VAL A 182 28.21 -4.71 -5.29
N ALA A 183 29.39 -4.32 -5.78
CA ALA A 183 29.61 -2.95 -6.22
C ALA A 183 28.94 -2.70 -7.59
N ASP A 184 29.21 -3.55 -8.59
CA ASP A 184 28.65 -3.45 -9.93
C ASP A 184 28.52 -4.84 -10.59
N ALA A 185 27.29 -5.23 -10.97
CA ALA A 185 27.02 -6.50 -11.64
C ALA A 185 26.22 -6.33 -12.93
N ILE A 186 26.71 -6.93 -14.01
CA ILE A 186 26.04 -6.90 -15.33
C ILE A 186 25.83 -8.33 -15.83
N ALA A 187 24.58 -8.64 -16.20
CA ALA A 187 24.22 -9.87 -16.88
C ALA A 187 23.64 -9.59 -18.27
N GLY A 188 24.08 -10.36 -19.26
CA GLY A 188 23.55 -10.29 -20.62
C GLY A 188 22.08 -10.70 -20.72
N HIS A 189 21.65 -11.62 -19.85
CA HIS A 189 20.28 -12.10 -19.79
C HIS A 189 19.69 -11.94 -18.39
N ASN A 190 19.87 -12.85 -17.43
CA ASN A 190 19.28 -12.73 -16.09
C ASN A 190 20.32 -12.45 -14.99
N LEU A 191 19.91 -11.67 -13.99
CA LEU A 191 20.68 -11.44 -12.77
C LEU A 191 19.93 -11.97 -11.55
N LEU A 192 20.52 -12.92 -10.83
CA LEU A 192 19.98 -13.48 -9.59
C LEU A 192 20.95 -13.27 -8.43
N LEU A 193 20.49 -12.55 -7.40
CA LEU A 193 21.19 -12.39 -6.12
C LEU A 193 20.32 -12.94 -5.00
N LYS A 194 20.79 -14.00 -4.33
CA LYS A 194 19.99 -14.71 -3.34
C LYS A 194 20.82 -15.16 -2.16
N THR A 195 20.33 -14.91 -0.96
CA THR A 195 20.82 -15.56 0.26
C THR A 195 19.64 -16.07 1.08
N LEU A 196 19.74 -17.22 1.76
CA LEU A 196 18.66 -17.62 2.68
C LEU A 196 18.70 -16.75 3.96
N VAL A 197 19.89 -16.55 4.53
CA VAL A 197 20.10 -15.70 5.71
C VAL A 197 21.28 -14.79 5.47
N GLY A 198 21.04 -13.48 5.50
CA GLY A 198 22.03 -12.45 5.37
C GLY A 198 21.52 -11.25 4.57
N ASP A 199 22.25 -10.15 4.71
CA ASP A 199 21.93 -8.92 3.99
C ASP A 199 22.37 -9.00 2.53
N ILE A 200 21.70 -8.21 1.67
CA ILE A 200 22.11 -7.99 0.28
C ILE A 200 22.34 -6.50 0.06
N PHE A 201 23.58 -6.13 -0.28
CA PHE A 201 23.99 -4.78 -0.64
C PHE A 201 24.36 -4.73 -2.11
N ILE A 202 23.78 -3.75 -2.81
CA ILE A 202 24.00 -3.53 -4.23
C ILE A 202 24.34 -2.04 -4.41
N GLY A 203 25.51 -1.78 -5.00
CA GLY A 203 25.83 -0.48 -5.58
C GLY A 203 24.97 -0.27 -6.83
N HIS A 204 25.37 -0.95 -7.91
CA HIS A 204 24.64 -1.00 -9.18
C HIS A 204 24.46 -2.44 -9.68
N ALA A 205 23.33 -2.72 -10.31
CA ALA A 205 23.10 -4.00 -10.95
C ALA A 205 22.22 -3.88 -12.19
N LYS A 206 22.56 -4.65 -13.23
CA LYS A 206 21.93 -4.58 -14.54
C LYS A 206 21.70 -5.94 -15.15
N SER A 207 20.48 -6.16 -15.63
CA SER A 207 20.07 -7.27 -16.46
C SER A 207 19.70 -6.72 -17.84
N LEU A 208 20.44 -7.06 -18.89
CA LEU A 208 20.29 -6.37 -20.19
C LEU A 208 19.00 -6.77 -20.94
N THR A 209 18.64 -8.04 -20.92
CA THR A 209 17.54 -8.57 -21.75
C THR A 209 16.55 -9.44 -20.99
N GLY A 210 16.84 -9.79 -19.74
CA GLY A 210 16.00 -10.65 -18.91
C GLY A 210 15.63 -9.99 -17.60
N ASP A 211 15.42 -10.83 -16.59
CA ASP A 211 14.90 -10.42 -15.29
C ASP A 211 16.02 -10.07 -14.32
N LEU A 212 15.67 -9.30 -13.31
CA LEU A 212 16.52 -9.05 -12.15
C LEU A 212 15.80 -9.51 -10.88
N ILE A 213 16.43 -10.45 -10.17
CA ILE A 213 15.82 -11.10 -9.01
C ILE A 213 16.74 -10.94 -7.80
N VAL A 214 16.23 -10.37 -6.71
CA VAL A 214 16.93 -10.23 -5.43
C VAL A 214 16.09 -10.85 -4.32
N LYS A 215 16.65 -11.81 -3.56
CA LYS A 215 15.90 -12.58 -2.55
C LYS A 215 16.69 -12.81 -1.26
N THR A 216 16.07 -12.53 -0.12
CA THR A 216 16.54 -12.97 1.20
C THR A 216 15.37 -13.46 2.06
N GLU A 217 15.55 -14.54 2.83
CA GLU A 217 14.51 -14.95 3.79
C GLU A 217 14.66 -14.23 5.14
N ASP A 218 15.89 -13.86 5.51
CA ASP A 218 16.20 -13.15 6.75
C ASP A 218 17.41 -12.25 6.53
N GLY A 219 17.16 -10.95 6.34
CA GLY A 219 18.18 -9.93 6.12
C GLY A 219 17.63 -8.67 5.47
N ALA A 220 18.40 -7.59 5.58
CA ALA A 220 18.06 -6.35 4.91
C ALA A 220 18.48 -6.37 3.42
N MET A 221 17.73 -5.66 2.58
CA MET A 221 18.15 -5.36 1.21
C MET A 221 18.42 -3.87 1.06
N ARG A 222 19.53 -3.52 0.40
CA ARG A 222 19.83 -2.13 0.08
C ARG A 222 20.43 -1.97 -1.30
N VAL A 223 19.84 -1.08 -2.09
CA VAL A 223 20.35 -0.62 -3.38
C VAL A 223 20.68 0.86 -3.26
N ARG A 224 21.91 1.24 -3.59
CA ARG A 224 22.42 2.61 -3.40
C ARG A 224 22.41 3.44 -4.67
N ASP A 225 22.86 2.92 -5.81
CA ASP A 225 22.97 3.76 -7.01
C ASP A 225 21.77 3.53 -7.92
N GLY A 226 21.64 2.33 -8.49
CA GLY A 226 20.58 2.04 -9.44
C GLY A 226 20.47 0.57 -9.83
N LEU A 227 19.29 0.22 -10.31
CA LEU A 227 18.95 -1.09 -10.86
C LEU A 227 18.27 -0.92 -12.20
N ASP A 228 18.76 -1.66 -13.19
CA ASP A 228 18.20 -1.69 -14.54
C ASP A 228 17.82 -3.13 -14.92
N ALA A 229 16.57 -3.36 -15.30
CA ALA A 229 16.14 -4.65 -15.87
C ALA A 229 15.53 -4.51 -17.26
N GLY A 230 16.01 -5.35 -18.17
CA GLY A 230 15.49 -5.45 -19.54
C GLY A 230 14.08 -6.03 -19.62
N GLN A 231 13.62 -6.72 -18.58
CA GLN A 231 12.25 -7.25 -18.44
C GLN A 231 11.69 -6.90 -17.05
N ASP A 232 11.47 -7.91 -16.20
CA ASP A 232 10.83 -7.78 -14.90
C ASP A 232 11.87 -7.63 -13.78
N SER A 233 11.46 -7.08 -12.63
CA SER A 233 12.24 -7.15 -11.39
C SER A 233 11.44 -7.65 -10.20
N LEU A 234 12.09 -8.49 -9.41
CA LEU A 234 11.49 -9.12 -8.24
C LEU A 234 12.41 -8.99 -7.02
N PHE A 235 11.93 -8.30 -5.99
CA PHE A 235 12.56 -8.17 -4.68
C PHE A 235 11.70 -8.89 -3.65
N ILE A 236 12.24 -9.91 -3.00
CA ILE A 236 11.54 -10.61 -1.91
C ILE A 236 12.45 -10.68 -0.69
N SER A 237 12.07 -9.95 0.36
CA SER A 237 12.53 -10.19 1.73
C SER A 237 11.44 -10.99 2.45
N ASN A 238 11.77 -12.02 3.24
CA ASN A 238 10.76 -12.54 4.18
C ASN A 238 10.83 -11.71 5.48
N GLU A 239 11.97 -11.70 6.17
CA GLU A 239 12.19 -10.81 7.31
C GLU A 239 13.31 -9.81 7.02
N GLY A 240 13.02 -8.52 7.15
CA GLY A 240 14.00 -7.45 7.05
C GLY A 240 13.57 -6.31 6.13
N PRO A 241 14.10 -5.10 6.38
CA PRO A 241 13.72 -3.92 5.61
C PRO A 241 14.32 -3.94 4.21
N VAL A 242 13.65 -3.26 3.28
CA VAL A 242 14.08 -3.09 1.89
C VAL A 242 14.26 -1.60 1.60
N TYR A 243 15.46 -1.20 1.17
CA TYR A 243 15.81 0.18 0.81
C TYR A 243 16.25 0.26 -0.64
N LEU A 244 15.51 0.98 -1.48
CA LEU A 244 15.82 1.12 -2.91
C LEU A 244 15.94 2.59 -3.29
N GLU A 245 17.13 3.01 -3.77
CA GLU A 245 17.31 4.39 -4.25
C GLU A 245 16.68 4.59 -5.64
N ASN A 246 17.16 3.90 -6.68
CA ASN A 246 16.60 4.02 -8.02
C ASN A 246 16.40 2.64 -8.66
N VAL A 247 15.22 2.37 -9.20
CA VAL A 247 14.93 1.14 -9.95
C VAL A 247 14.20 1.50 -11.24
N GLN A 248 14.75 1.08 -12.37
CA GLN A 248 14.14 1.22 -13.69
C GLN A 248 14.03 -0.14 -14.38
N VAL A 249 12.84 -0.47 -14.84
CA VAL A 249 12.60 -1.74 -15.55
C VAL A 249 11.72 -1.53 -16.76
N SER A 250 11.81 -2.45 -17.71
CA SER A 250 11.02 -2.37 -18.95
C SER A 250 9.57 -2.83 -18.77
N LYS A 251 9.31 -3.73 -17.81
CA LYS A 251 8.02 -4.36 -17.54
C LYS A 251 7.68 -4.32 -16.04
N ASP A 252 7.49 -5.44 -15.35
CA ASP A 252 6.85 -5.42 -14.04
C ASP A 252 7.87 -5.26 -12.90
N ILE A 253 7.48 -4.53 -11.87
CA ILE A 253 8.23 -4.43 -10.60
C ILE A 253 7.39 -5.03 -9.50
N VAL A 254 7.94 -6.04 -8.82
CA VAL A 254 7.34 -6.63 -7.63
C VAL A 254 8.31 -6.52 -6.47
N ILE A 255 7.90 -5.81 -5.42
CA ILE A 255 8.66 -5.68 -4.17
C ILE A 255 7.80 -6.19 -3.03
N LYS A 256 8.30 -7.18 -2.31
CA LYS A 256 7.56 -7.83 -1.24
C LYS A 256 8.43 -8.04 -0.01
N THR A 257 7.87 -7.73 1.15
CA THR A 257 8.38 -8.17 2.43
C THR A 257 7.29 -8.88 3.24
N ASN A 258 7.63 -9.94 3.99
CA ASN A 258 6.67 -10.51 4.94
C ASN A 258 6.61 -9.63 6.20
N SER A 259 7.76 -9.29 6.77
CA SER A 259 7.88 -8.23 7.76
C SER A 259 9.12 -7.36 7.58
N GLY A 260 8.93 -6.05 7.68
CA GLY A 260 9.97 -5.04 7.54
C GLY A 260 9.44 -3.86 6.72
N ASP A 261 10.02 -2.69 6.93
CA ASP A 261 9.61 -1.51 6.16
C ASP A 261 10.19 -1.56 4.75
N ILE A 262 9.46 -1.00 3.79
CA ILE A 262 9.95 -0.77 2.43
C ILE A 262 10.10 0.73 2.24
N SER A 263 11.32 1.17 1.96
CA SER A 263 11.65 2.56 1.68
C SER A 263 12.22 2.70 0.27
N ILE A 264 11.59 3.55 -0.53
CA ILE A 264 11.89 3.73 -1.95
C ILE A 264 12.00 5.22 -2.26
N ASN A 265 13.06 5.59 -2.97
CA ASN A 265 13.17 6.94 -3.50
C ASN A 265 12.53 7.03 -4.90
N ASN A 266 13.06 6.37 -5.92
CA ASN A 266 12.47 6.42 -7.26
C ASN A 266 12.31 5.03 -7.88
N ILE A 267 11.12 4.77 -8.42
CA ILE A 267 10.81 3.57 -9.18
C ILE A 267 10.15 3.95 -10.51
N ARG A 268 10.57 3.27 -11.58
CA ARG A 268 9.98 3.40 -12.91
C ARG A 268 9.83 2.05 -13.60
N SER A 269 8.58 1.65 -13.84
CA SER A 269 8.23 0.62 -14.82
C SER A 269 7.78 1.31 -16.10
N GLU A 270 8.47 1.05 -17.23
CA GLU A 270 8.15 1.73 -18.49
C GLU A 270 6.83 1.27 -19.12
N ASN A 271 6.54 -0.04 -19.10
CA ASN A 271 5.39 -0.63 -19.81
C ASN A 271 4.65 -1.70 -18.99
N GLY A 272 4.82 -1.72 -17.67
CA GLY A 272 4.23 -2.73 -16.82
C GLY A 272 3.72 -2.15 -15.51
N ASP A 273 3.47 -3.07 -14.58
CA ASP A 273 2.89 -2.75 -13.27
C ASP A 273 3.98 -2.48 -12.22
N VAL A 274 3.61 -1.75 -11.18
CA VAL A 274 4.38 -1.65 -9.93
C VAL A 274 3.54 -2.20 -8.78
N THR A 275 3.99 -3.31 -8.19
CA THR A 275 3.35 -3.93 -7.01
C THR A 275 4.30 -3.92 -5.82
N ILE A 276 3.87 -3.32 -4.71
CA ILE A 276 4.68 -3.18 -3.50
C ILE A 276 3.86 -3.64 -2.29
N SER A 277 4.40 -4.55 -1.49
CA SER A 277 3.65 -5.06 -0.34
C SER A 277 4.47 -5.42 0.89
N THR A 278 3.89 -5.13 2.07
CA THR A 278 4.25 -5.75 3.35
C THR A 278 3.12 -6.70 3.75
N VAL A 279 3.41 -7.97 4.04
CA VAL A 279 2.34 -8.97 4.27
C VAL A 279 1.80 -8.94 5.69
N GLN A 280 2.68 -8.90 6.68
CA GLN A 280 2.29 -8.91 8.09
C GLN A 280 2.44 -7.53 8.70
N ASN A 281 3.67 -7.02 8.74
CA ASN A 281 3.98 -5.77 9.42
C ASN A 281 5.09 -5.01 8.69
N GLY A 282 4.87 -3.74 8.42
CA GLY A 282 5.88 -2.81 7.86
C GLY A 282 5.23 -1.67 7.11
N ASP A 283 5.83 -0.50 7.21
CA ASP A 283 5.39 0.69 6.49
C ASP A 283 5.91 0.70 5.05
N LEU A 284 5.16 1.34 4.14
CA LEU A 284 5.64 1.73 2.82
C LEU A 284 5.98 3.22 2.84
N MET A 285 7.24 3.58 2.59
CA MET A 285 7.71 4.96 2.50
C MET A 285 8.27 5.21 1.10
N ILE A 286 7.55 5.98 0.28
CA ILE A 286 7.80 6.06 -1.16
C ILE A 286 7.88 7.51 -1.61
N GLU A 287 8.96 7.95 -2.25
CA GLU A 287 8.98 9.29 -2.85
C GLU A 287 8.26 9.30 -4.20
N ASN A 288 8.82 8.70 -5.25
CA ASN A 288 8.23 8.73 -6.59
C ASN A 288 8.07 7.33 -7.20
N VAL A 289 6.90 7.08 -7.79
CA VAL A 289 6.60 5.85 -8.54
C VAL A 289 5.93 6.20 -9.86
N TYR A 290 6.42 5.58 -10.93
CA TYR A 290 5.77 5.54 -12.23
C TYR A 290 5.58 4.10 -12.68
N ALA A 291 4.35 3.73 -13.02
CA ALA A 291 4.03 2.51 -13.75
C ALA A 291 3.46 2.86 -15.13
N GLY A 292 3.85 2.11 -16.16
CA GLY A 292 3.22 2.21 -17.48
C GLY A 292 1.75 1.78 -17.43
N GLU A 293 1.45 0.79 -16.59
CA GLU A 293 0.12 0.23 -16.34
C GLU A 293 -0.27 0.50 -14.88
N ASP A 294 -0.57 -0.51 -14.04
CA ASP A 294 -1.15 -0.32 -12.72
C ASP A 294 -0.11 -0.08 -11.60
N VAL A 295 -0.52 0.67 -10.57
CA VAL A 295 0.21 0.77 -9.29
C VAL A 295 -0.61 0.14 -8.17
N ASN A 296 -0.02 -0.82 -7.45
CA ASN A 296 -0.69 -1.57 -6.38
C ASN A 296 0.17 -1.61 -5.11
N PHE A 297 -0.24 -0.88 -4.08
CA PHE A 297 0.41 -0.88 -2.76
C PHE A 297 -0.46 -1.52 -1.71
N THR A 298 0.13 -2.41 -0.90
CA THR A 298 -0.62 -3.09 0.16
C THR A 298 0.21 -3.31 1.40
N THR A 299 -0.34 -2.98 2.57
CA THR A 299 0.24 -3.35 3.87
C THR A 299 -0.70 -4.30 4.63
N GLY A 300 -0.11 -5.23 5.39
CA GLY A 300 -0.83 -6.04 6.36
C GLY A 300 -1.16 -5.23 7.62
N SER A 301 -0.11 -4.66 8.22
CA SER A 301 -0.15 -3.69 9.31
C SER A 301 0.99 -2.70 9.07
N GLY A 302 0.69 -1.42 9.03
CA GLY A 302 1.64 -0.37 8.62
C GLY A 302 0.97 0.62 7.67
N GLY A 303 1.49 1.83 7.64
CA GLY A 303 0.99 2.90 6.78
C GLY A 303 1.55 2.87 5.36
N ILE A 304 0.90 3.60 4.48
CA ILE A 304 1.40 3.92 3.14
C ILE A 304 1.66 5.42 3.13
N ILE A 305 2.92 5.81 3.03
CA ILE A 305 3.35 7.20 3.08
C ILE A 305 4.08 7.52 1.79
N SER A 306 3.63 8.57 1.09
CA SER A 306 4.35 9.08 -0.07
C SER A 306 4.55 10.60 -0.04
N GLY A 307 5.82 11.00 -0.15
CA GLY A 307 6.24 12.41 -0.17
C GLY A 307 6.24 13.04 -1.56
N GLY A 308 6.15 12.23 -2.62
CA GLY A 308 6.14 12.67 -4.01
C GLY A 308 4.92 12.14 -4.77
N THR A 309 5.16 11.74 -6.03
CA THR A 309 4.08 11.39 -6.97
C THR A 309 3.96 9.88 -7.15
N ILE A 310 2.73 9.39 -7.08
CA ILE A 310 2.37 8.04 -7.51
C ILE A 310 1.61 8.14 -8.84
N GLU A 311 2.25 7.72 -9.94
CA GLU A 311 1.73 7.85 -11.30
C GLU A 311 1.51 6.49 -11.97
N SER A 312 0.36 6.36 -12.61
CA SER A 312 0.03 5.30 -13.56
C SER A 312 -0.25 5.92 -14.94
N GLY A 313 0.55 5.54 -15.94
CA GLY A 313 0.48 6.08 -17.29
C GLY A 313 -0.70 5.58 -18.13
N GLY A 314 -1.18 4.36 -17.85
CA GLY A 314 -2.23 3.68 -18.61
C GLY A 314 -3.28 2.96 -17.76
N GLY A 315 -3.09 2.89 -16.44
CA GLY A 315 -3.90 2.07 -15.54
C GLY A 315 -4.41 2.82 -14.30
N SER A 316 -4.64 2.05 -13.25
CA SER A 316 -5.22 2.47 -11.97
C SER A 316 -4.18 2.57 -10.87
N VAL A 317 -4.51 3.27 -9.79
CA VAL A 317 -3.73 3.32 -8.55
C VAL A 317 -4.56 2.76 -7.40
N ASN A 318 -4.06 1.69 -6.77
CA ASN A 318 -4.70 1.00 -5.66
C ASN A 318 -3.81 1.01 -4.41
N LEU A 319 -4.30 1.61 -3.33
CA LEU A 319 -3.60 1.74 -2.05
C LEU A 319 -4.43 1.08 -0.94
N ILE A 320 -3.91 0.05 -0.29
CA ILE A 320 -4.66 -0.73 0.71
C ILE A 320 -3.85 -0.91 1.98
N ALA A 321 -4.31 -0.35 3.09
CA ALA A 321 -3.77 -0.62 4.43
C ALA A 321 -4.75 -1.53 5.21
N ASN A 322 -4.47 -2.84 5.24
CA ASN A 322 -5.40 -3.85 5.80
C ASN A 322 -5.44 -3.91 7.34
N GLY A 323 -4.56 -3.18 8.01
CA GLY A 323 -4.44 -3.18 9.46
C GLY A 323 -4.21 -1.76 9.98
N PRO A 324 -3.71 -1.62 11.21
CA PRO A 324 -3.34 -0.32 11.75
C PRO A 324 -2.34 0.40 10.83
N GLY A 325 -2.69 1.58 10.34
CA GLY A 325 -1.86 2.35 9.43
C GLY A 325 -2.65 3.37 8.63
N ASN A 326 -2.06 4.55 8.45
CA ASN A 326 -2.65 5.62 7.64
C ASN A 326 -2.20 5.52 6.19
N ILE A 327 -3.01 6.03 5.28
CA ILE A 327 -2.59 6.35 3.91
C ILE A 327 -2.37 7.86 3.85
N ASN A 328 -1.13 8.30 3.65
CA ASN A 328 -0.78 9.72 3.53
C ASN A 328 0.07 9.94 2.27
N VAL A 329 -0.54 10.53 1.24
CA VAL A 329 0.06 10.65 -0.09
C VAL A 329 0.02 12.10 -0.55
N HIS A 330 1.15 12.60 -1.04
CA HIS A 330 1.22 13.94 -1.58
C HIS A 330 0.43 14.09 -2.89
N GLU A 331 0.67 13.23 -3.88
CA GLU A 331 0.03 13.30 -5.20
C GLU A 331 -0.22 11.91 -5.81
N ILE A 332 -1.43 11.72 -6.36
CA ILE A 332 -1.82 10.55 -7.15
C ILE A 332 -2.24 11.00 -8.55
N LEU A 333 -1.62 10.40 -9.57
CA LEU A 333 -1.92 10.61 -10.98
C LEU A 333 -2.28 9.27 -11.63
N ALA A 334 -3.57 8.89 -11.61
CA ALA A 334 -4.04 7.69 -12.30
C ALA A 334 -4.68 8.04 -13.64
N LYS A 335 -4.44 7.21 -14.66
CA LYS A 335 -5.11 7.36 -15.96
C LYS A 335 -6.53 6.81 -15.95
N GLU A 336 -6.73 5.70 -15.27
CA GLU A 336 -8.02 5.07 -14.99
C GLU A 336 -8.40 5.32 -13.52
N ASP A 337 -8.67 4.30 -12.71
CA ASP A 337 -9.33 4.48 -11.41
C ASP A 337 -8.35 4.68 -10.24
N VAL A 338 -8.83 5.30 -9.16
CA VAL A 338 -8.12 5.43 -7.88
C VAL A 338 -8.91 4.74 -6.78
N THR A 339 -8.27 3.81 -6.08
CA THR A 339 -8.80 3.20 -4.86
C THR A 339 -7.85 3.41 -3.69
N ALA A 340 -8.34 3.95 -2.58
CA ALA A 340 -7.60 3.99 -1.31
C ALA A 340 -8.48 3.47 -0.17
N GLN A 341 -7.99 2.45 0.56
CA GLN A 341 -8.73 1.83 1.66
C GLN A 341 -7.82 1.64 2.88
N ALA A 342 -8.24 2.15 4.03
CA ALA A 342 -7.56 1.95 5.31
C ALA A 342 -8.49 1.27 6.31
N GLU A 343 -8.13 0.08 6.78
CA GLU A 343 -8.94 -0.64 7.77
C GLU A 343 -8.95 0.14 9.09
N ASN A 344 -7.77 0.50 9.61
CA ASN A 344 -7.60 1.20 10.87
C ASN A 344 -6.60 2.34 10.77
N GLY A 345 -7.04 3.42 10.15
CA GLY A 345 -6.31 4.67 10.04
C GLY A 345 -7.01 5.67 9.14
N GLU A 346 -6.40 6.83 9.00
CA GLU A 346 -6.89 7.93 8.18
C GLU A 346 -6.39 7.82 6.73
N ILE A 347 -7.12 8.44 5.82
CA ILE A 347 -6.67 8.68 4.45
C ILE A 347 -6.49 10.18 4.26
N VAL A 348 -5.28 10.61 3.90
CA VAL A 348 -4.93 12.01 3.60
C VAL A 348 -4.24 12.07 2.24
N ILE A 349 -4.82 12.79 1.29
CA ILE A 349 -4.30 12.92 -0.08
C ILE A 349 -4.21 14.40 -0.47
N GLY A 350 -3.02 14.87 -0.85
CA GLY A 350 -2.85 16.28 -1.26
C GLY A 350 -3.51 16.60 -2.59
N GLN A 351 -3.15 15.83 -3.62
CA GLN A 351 -3.69 15.94 -4.99
C GLN A 351 -4.12 14.56 -5.51
N LEU A 352 -5.30 14.48 -6.10
CA LEU A 352 -5.89 13.24 -6.59
C LEU A 352 -6.44 13.42 -8.00
N ASN A 353 -5.83 12.73 -8.97
CA ASN A 353 -6.32 12.65 -10.33
C ASN A 353 -6.67 11.20 -10.68
N GLY A 354 -7.84 10.99 -11.27
CA GLY A 354 -8.30 9.69 -11.74
C GLY A 354 -9.63 9.75 -12.47
N ARG A 355 -10.07 8.65 -13.06
CA ARG A 355 -11.36 8.54 -13.73
C ARG A 355 -12.48 8.35 -12.71
N ASN A 356 -12.50 7.21 -12.02
CA ASN A 356 -13.38 6.99 -10.88
C ASN A 356 -12.55 6.90 -9.60
N VAL A 357 -13.14 7.34 -8.49
CA VAL A 357 -12.45 7.42 -7.20
C VAL A 357 -13.25 6.71 -6.12
N VAL A 358 -12.60 5.82 -5.38
CA VAL A 358 -13.16 5.11 -4.22
C VAL A 358 -12.23 5.27 -3.03
N LEU A 359 -12.70 5.96 -1.99
CA LEU A 359 -11.97 6.18 -0.73
C LEU A 359 -12.75 5.57 0.42
N GLY A 360 -12.09 4.86 1.34
CA GLY A 360 -12.79 4.18 2.43
C GLY A 360 -11.95 3.96 3.67
N VAL A 361 -12.51 4.30 4.83
CA VAL A 361 -12.03 3.86 6.15
C VAL A 361 -13.05 2.94 6.82
N ALA A 362 -12.60 1.98 7.64
CA ALA A 362 -13.48 0.96 8.21
C ALA A 362 -13.86 1.16 9.70
N HIS A 363 -13.22 2.09 10.41
CA HIS A 363 -13.47 2.36 11.83
C HIS A 363 -14.02 3.77 12.11
N ASP A 364 -14.85 3.86 13.14
CA ASP A 364 -15.44 5.13 13.60
C ASP A 364 -14.35 6.07 14.14
N GLY A 365 -14.54 7.39 13.97
CA GLY A 365 -13.59 8.41 14.37
C GLY A 365 -12.54 8.76 13.30
N GLU A 366 -12.28 7.85 12.36
CA GLU A 366 -11.30 8.01 11.28
C GLU A 366 -11.83 8.89 10.14
N ARG A 367 -10.90 9.56 9.45
CA ARG A 367 -11.23 10.55 8.42
C ARG A 367 -10.64 10.25 7.06
N VAL A 368 -11.33 10.77 6.04
CA VAL A 368 -10.82 10.97 4.69
C VAL A 368 -10.65 12.47 4.48
N GLU A 369 -9.44 12.90 4.15
CA GLU A 369 -9.08 14.28 3.82
C GLU A 369 -8.43 14.31 2.44
N VAL A 370 -8.98 15.09 1.51
CA VAL A 370 -8.37 15.30 0.18
C VAL A 370 -8.33 16.78 -0.15
N GLY A 371 -7.17 17.28 -0.54
CA GLY A 371 -7.02 18.67 -0.97
C GLY A 371 -7.70 18.92 -2.32
N ASN A 372 -6.96 18.67 -3.41
CA ASN A 372 -7.48 18.90 -4.76
C ASN A 372 -7.77 17.60 -5.47
N THR A 373 -8.96 17.50 -6.06
CA THR A 373 -9.40 16.35 -6.85
C THR A 373 -9.73 16.78 -8.27
N ARG A 374 -9.22 16.07 -9.29
CA ARG A 374 -9.69 16.17 -10.68
C ARG A 374 -10.14 14.80 -11.16
N LEU A 375 -11.37 14.69 -11.63
CA LEU A 375 -11.89 13.40 -12.10
C LEU A 375 -12.83 13.49 -13.29
N GLU A 376 -12.96 12.38 -14.02
CA GLU A 376 -13.86 12.27 -15.19
C GLU A 376 -15.20 11.58 -14.87
N GLY A 377 -15.25 10.75 -13.83
CA GLY A 377 -16.37 9.85 -13.56
C GLY A 377 -17.03 10.10 -12.21
N THR A 378 -17.10 9.05 -11.38
CA THR A 378 -17.79 9.11 -10.08
C THR A 378 -16.82 9.06 -8.92
N MET A 379 -17.24 9.62 -7.78
CA MET A 379 -16.52 9.51 -6.52
C MET A 379 -17.39 8.85 -5.44
N SER A 380 -16.83 7.91 -4.69
CA SER A 380 -17.46 7.28 -3.54
C SER A 380 -16.54 7.37 -2.32
N ILE A 381 -17.05 7.88 -1.20
CA ILE A 381 -16.29 8.04 0.04
C ILE A 381 -17.04 7.37 1.19
N THR A 382 -16.35 6.50 1.92
CA THR A 382 -16.84 5.93 3.19
C THR A 382 -15.95 6.38 4.34
N ALA A 383 -16.46 7.19 5.26
CA ALA A 383 -15.71 7.62 6.44
C ALA A 383 -16.65 8.15 7.54
N ASP A 384 -16.10 8.34 8.75
CA ASP A 384 -16.83 9.06 9.81
C ASP A 384 -16.70 10.57 9.62
N LYS A 385 -15.52 11.04 9.21
CA LYS A 385 -15.29 12.45 8.85
C LYS A 385 -14.76 12.57 7.43
N ILE A 386 -15.34 13.48 6.65
CA ILE A 386 -14.99 13.70 5.25
C ILE A 386 -14.62 15.18 5.08
N PHE A 387 -13.41 15.45 4.62
CA PHE A 387 -12.92 16.80 4.33
C PHE A 387 -12.39 16.85 2.90
N MET A 388 -12.94 17.75 2.07
CA MET A 388 -12.54 17.93 0.69
C MET A 388 -12.38 19.42 0.39
N ASP A 389 -11.23 19.88 -0.10
CA ASP A 389 -11.07 21.31 -0.42
C ASP A 389 -11.67 21.64 -1.79
N HIS A 390 -11.26 20.92 -2.84
CA HIS A 390 -11.71 21.22 -4.20
C HIS A 390 -11.91 19.97 -5.03
N ILE A 391 -13.04 19.90 -5.74
CA ILE A 391 -13.35 18.85 -6.70
C ILE A 391 -13.67 19.48 -8.07
N GLU A 392 -12.89 19.12 -9.08
CA GLU A 392 -13.10 19.48 -10.49
C GLU A 392 -13.54 18.24 -11.28
N HIS A 393 -14.79 18.24 -11.73
CA HIS A 393 -15.32 17.24 -12.67
C HIS A 393 -15.04 17.68 -14.10
N LEU A 394 -14.31 16.86 -14.85
CA LEU A 394 -13.75 17.20 -16.16
C LEU A 394 -14.70 16.91 -17.33
N VAL A 395 -15.87 16.34 -17.08
CA VAL A 395 -16.87 16.00 -18.10
C VAL A 395 -18.00 17.03 -18.09
N ASP A 396 -18.30 17.58 -19.27
CA ASP A 396 -19.22 18.72 -19.41
C ASP A 396 -20.70 18.32 -19.55
N ASP A 397 -20.99 17.09 -19.98
CA ASP A 397 -22.32 16.65 -20.40
C ASP A 397 -23.00 15.67 -19.44
N GLU A 398 -22.34 15.29 -18.35
CA GLU A 398 -22.86 14.38 -17.34
C GLU A 398 -22.78 15.00 -15.94
N TYR A 399 -23.80 14.73 -15.11
CA TYR A 399 -23.76 15.12 -13.70
C TYR A 399 -22.60 14.42 -12.99
N PHE A 400 -21.82 15.18 -12.24
CA PHE A 400 -20.87 14.59 -11.30
C PHE A 400 -21.65 13.85 -10.22
N ARG A 401 -21.35 12.56 -10.01
CA ARG A 401 -21.98 11.75 -8.97
C ARG A 401 -21.01 11.52 -7.82
N LEU A 402 -21.40 12.03 -6.65
CA LEU A 402 -20.70 11.86 -5.40
C LEU A 402 -21.54 11.03 -4.44
N HIS A 403 -21.01 9.87 -4.03
CA HIS A 403 -21.65 9.01 -3.05
C HIS A 403 -20.91 9.09 -1.71
N LEU A 404 -21.64 9.44 -0.66
CA LEU A 404 -21.11 9.51 0.70
C LEU A 404 -21.75 8.42 1.55
N LYS A 405 -20.98 7.86 2.48
CA LYS A 405 -21.44 6.82 3.38
C LYS A 405 -20.72 6.87 4.72
N GLY A 406 -21.47 6.81 5.82
CA GLY A 406 -20.90 6.60 7.14
C GLY A 406 -20.38 5.18 7.36
N VAL A 407 -19.36 5.05 8.21
CA VAL A 407 -18.79 3.77 8.62
C VAL A 407 -19.85 2.91 9.29
N GLN A 408 -19.84 1.59 9.07
CA GLN A 408 -20.81 0.64 9.68
C GLN A 408 -22.30 0.99 9.47
N ASN A 409 -22.62 1.78 8.43
CA ASN A 409 -23.97 2.32 8.17
C ASN A 409 -24.49 3.19 9.34
N SER A 410 -23.63 4.00 9.94
CA SER A 410 -23.99 5.03 10.91
C SER A 410 -24.05 6.43 10.26
N ALA A 411 -24.49 7.43 11.04
CA ALA A 411 -24.33 8.82 10.65
C ALA A 411 -22.85 9.19 10.66
N MET A 412 -22.38 9.90 9.63
CA MET A 412 -21.07 10.54 9.64
C MET A 412 -21.02 11.63 10.71
N ASP A 413 -19.89 11.81 11.40
CA ASP A 413 -19.70 12.91 12.33
C ASP A 413 -19.65 14.26 11.62
N ASP A 414 -18.85 14.40 10.57
CA ASP A 414 -18.67 15.67 9.87
C ASP A 414 -18.39 15.50 8.38
N VAL A 415 -18.96 16.38 7.57
CA VAL A 415 -18.75 16.40 6.11
C VAL A 415 -18.51 17.84 5.68
N SER A 416 -17.28 18.17 5.34
CA SER A 416 -16.90 19.47 4.76
C SER A 416 -16.46 19.27 3.32
N ILE A 417 -17.08 20.00 2.40
CA ILE A 417 -16.67 20.08 1.01
C ILE A 417 -16.69 21.54 0.58
N ASP A 418 -15.52 22.14 0.45
CA ASP A 418 -15.37 23.59 0.28
C ASP A 418 -15.78 24.05 -1.13
N SER A 419 -15.56 23.24 -2.17
CA SER A 419 -16.01 23.57 -3.54
C SER A 419 -16.13 22.34 -4.44
N ILE A 420 -17.21 22.29 -5.22
CA ILE A 420 -17.45 21.28 -6.26
C ILE A 420 -17.82 21.97 -7.57
N ASN A 421 -17.00 21.79 -8.59
CA ASN A 421 -17.20 22.32 -9.93
C ASN A 421 -17.49 21.21 -10.94
N SER A 422 -18.58 21.35 -11.69
CA SER A 422 -19.05 20.43 -12.73
C SER A 422 -19.97 21.18 -13.69
N ALA A 423 -19.66 21.20 -14.99
CA ALA A 423 -20.41 22.02 -15.94
C ALA A 423 -21.88 21.58 -16.10
N ALA A 424 -22.17 20.27 -15.98
CA ALA A 424 -23.53 19.75 -16.01
C ALA A 424 -24.24 19.85 -14.65
N GLY A 425 -23.51 20.09 -13.56
CA GLY A 425 -24.00 20.09 -12.18
C GLY A 425 -23.59 18.86 -11.37
N VAL A 426 -24.09 18.79 -10.14
CA VAL A 426 -23.69 17.81 -9.12
C VAL A 426 -24.90 17.04 -8.60
N GLN A 427 -24.74 15.73 -8.46
CA GLN A 427 -25.67 14.84 -7.77
C GLN A 427 -24.95 14.16 -6.60
N LEU A 428 -25.30 14.57 -5.39
CA LEU A 428 -24.79 14.02 -4.13
C LEU A 428 -25.81 13.04 -3.56
N GLU A 429 -25.34 11.85 -3.18
CA GLU A 429 -26.16 10.77 -2.62
C GLU A 429 -25.61 10.30 -1.26
N GLY A 430 -26.49 10.06 -0.29
CA GLY A 430 -26.14 9.44 0.99
C GLY A 430 -25.63 10.41 2.07
N LEU A 431 -26.09 11.66 2.06
CA LEU A 431 -25.73 12.65 3.07
C LEU A 431 -26.43 12.36 4.40
N TRP A 432 -25.90 11.40 5.15
CA TRP A 432 -26.31 11.09 6.51
C TRP A 432 -25.21 11.52 7.49
N SER A 433 -25.36 12.68 8.13
CA SER A 433 -24.34 13.20 9.05
C SER A 433 -24.88 13.99 10.27
N ASN A 434 -24.02 14.20 11.27
CA ASN A 434 -24.30 15.11 12.39
C ASN A 434 -24.18 16.56 11.93
N THR A 435 -23.04 16.91 11.32
CA THR A 435 -22.81 18.21 10.67
C THR A 435 -22.44 18.05 9.20
N ALA A 436 -22.74 19.08 8.41
CA ALA A 436 -22.29 19.17 7.02
C ALA A 436 -22.07 20.63 6.62
N GLU A 437 -21.04 20.91 5.85
CA GLU A 437 -20.80 22.17 5.15
C GLU A 437 -20.39 21.85 3.72
N ILE A 438 -21.26 22.10 2.75
CA ILE A 438 -21.05 21.70 1.36
C ILE A 438 -21.38 22.85 0.43
N HIS A 439 -20.42 23.23 -0.41
CA HIS A 439 -20.60 24.25 -1.43
C HIS A 439 -20.35 23.67 -2.83
N SER A 440 -21.23 24.03 -3.77
CA SER A 440 -21.08 23.72 -5.19
C SER A 440 -21.03 24.99 -6.03
N ASP A 441 -20.01 25.13 -6.87
CA ASP A 441 -19.85 26.23 -7.83
C ASP A 441 -20.78 26.06 -9.05
N CYS A 442 -21.87 25.30 -8.90
CA CYS A 442 -22.74 24.87 -9.98
C CYS A 442 -24.18 25.30 -9.74
N ASP A 443 -24.86 25.79 -10.77
CA ASP A 443 -26.29 26.15 -10.68
C ASP A 443 -27.17 24.94 -10.33
N TYR A 444 -26.83 23.75 -10.83
CA TYR A 444 -27.59 22.54 -10.60
C TYR A 444 -26.92 21.67 -9.54
N PHE A 445 -27.55 21.61 -8.37
CA PHE A 445 -27.11 20.78 -7.26
C PHE A 445 -28.29 19.94 -6.77
N ARG A 446 -28.12 18.61 -6.79
CA ARG A 446 -29.16 17.65 -6.40
C ARG A 446 -28.65 16.82 -5.24
N LEU A 447 -29.46 16.74 -4.20
CA LEU A 447 -29.20 15.90 -3.04
C LEU A 447 -30.19 14.74 -3.01
N ARG A 448 -29.71 13.54 -2.69
CA ARG A 448 -30.53 12.34 -2.50
C ARG A 448 -30.16 11.68 -1.18
N ASP A 449 -31.17 11.22 -0.48
CA ASP A 449 -31.03 10.57 0.84
C ASP A 449 -30.29 11.48 1.84
N VAL A 450 -30.93 12.60 2.19
CA VAL A 450 -30.38 13.61 3.12
C VAL A 450 -30.97 13.43 4.51
N TYR A 451 -30.09 13.29 5.49
CA TYR A 451 -30.40 13.18 6.90
C TYR A 451 -29.33 13.88 7.74
N ILE A 452 -29.72 14.98 8.40
CA ILE A 452 -28.82 15.81 9.21
C ILE A 452 -29.33 15.81 10.65
N VAL A 453 -28.47 15.43 11.60
CA VAL A 453 -28.86 15.28 13.03
C VAL A 453 -28.79 16.61 13.78
N ASP A 454 -27.73 17.41 13.57
CA ASP A 454 -27.62 18.74 14.18
C ASP A 454 -27.94 19.82 13.15
N ARG A 455 -26.97 20.10 12.26
CA ARG A 455 -27.04 21.22 11.32
C ARG A 455 -26.18 21.00 10.09
N GLY A 456 -26.74 21.27 8.92
CA GLY A 456 -26.07 21.20 7.63
C GLY A 456 -26.20 22.52 6.88
N TYR A 457 -25.08 23.07 6.44
CA TYR A 457 -24.99 24.24 5.59
C TYR A 457 -24.68 23.80 4.17
N LEU A 458 -25.63 23.99 3.27
CA LEU A 458 -25.55 23.54 1.88
C LEU A 458 -25.71 24.78 1.00
N SER A 459 -24.88 24.94 -0.02
CA SER A 459 -24.97 26.11 -0.89
C SER A 459 -24.57 25.81 -2.32
N ASN A 460 -25.04 26.68 -3.21
CA ASN A 460 -24.47 26.84 -4.52
C ASN A 460 -24.24 28.32 -4.85
N ASP A 461 -23.76 28.63 -6.05
CA ASP A 461 -23.51 30.00 -6.53
C ASP A 461 -24.71 30.96 -6.41
N SER A 462 -25.92 30.43 -6.28
CA SER A 462 -27.15 31.22 -6.28
C SER A 462 -27.88 31.24 -4.94
N LEU A 463 -27.79 30.18 -4.13
CA LEU A 463 -28.64 29.97 -2.97
C LEU A 463 -27.88 29.33 -1.81
N THR A 464 -28.29 29.69 -0.61
CA THR A 464 -27.85 29.09 0.65
C THR A 464 -29.02 28.37 1.33
N MET A 465 -28.76 27.17 1.86
CA MET A 465 -29.73 26.36 2.58
C MET A 465 -29.16 25.87 3.90
N THR A 466 -29.92 26.05 4.97
CA THR A 466 -29.64 25.36 6.24
C THR A 466 -30.65 24.26 6.49
N VAL A 467 -30.14 23.10 6.85
CA VAL A 467 -30.90 21.93 7.27
C VAL A 467 -30.73 21.73 8.77
N PHE A 468 -31.82 21.73 9.52
CA PHE A 468 -31.82 21.57 10.97
C PHE A 468 -32.45 20.22 11.38
N GLY A 469 -31.70 19.44 12.16
CA GLY A 469 -32.21 18.24 12.85
C GLY A 469 -32.64 18.48 14.31
N ARG A 470 -32.43 19.70 14.81
CA ARG A 470 -32.95 20.20 16.10
C ARG A 470 -33.72 21.50 15.89
N ASN A 471 -34.42 21.99 16.91
CA ASN A 471 -35.22 23.21 16.84
C ASN A 471 -34.49 24.32 16.04
N PRO A 472 -35.08 24.80 14.94
CA PRO A 472 -34.39 25.68 14.00
C PRO A 472 -34.14 27.04 14.64
N VAL A 473 -32.98 27.62 14.34
CA VAL A 473 -32.64 29.00 14.72
C VAL A 473 -32.37 29.76 13.44
N ARG A 474 -33.09 30.86 13.24
CA ARG A 474 -32.94 31.67 12.03
C ARG A 474 -31.50 32.16 11.92
N ASP A 475 -30.81 31.79 10.83
CA ASP A 475 -29.39 32.07 10.61
C ASP A 475 -29.09 32.95 9.40
N GLY A 476 -30.09 33.24 8.57
CA GLY A 476 -29.96 34.15 7.43
C GLY A 476 -29.83 33.46 6.07
N SER A 477 -29.83 32.13 6.02
CA SER A 477 -29.86 31.37 4.77
C SER A 477 -31.15 31.63 3.99
N ASP A 478 -31.07 31.57 2.66
CA ASP A 478 -32.21 31.79 1.75
C ASP A 478 -33.30 30.74 1.99
N ILE A 479 -32.88 29.50 2.30
CA ILE A 479 -33.75 28.37 2.60
C ILE A 479 -33.42 27.82 3.98
N GLN A 480 -34.45 27.57 4.80
CA GLN A 480 -34.32 26.85 6.07
C GLN A 480 -35.27 25.66 6.09
N ALA A 481 -34.71 24.46 6.15
CA ALA A 481 -35.47 23.23 6.33
C ALA A 481 -35.29 22.72 7.77
N TYR A 482 -36.40 22.32 8.40
CA TYR A 482 -36.40 21.69 9.71
C TYR A 482 -37.18 20.39 9.66
N PHE A 483 -36.63 19.35 10.26
CA PHE A 483 -37.33 18.10 10.51
C PHE A 483 -36.90 17.50 11.83
N VAL A 484 -37.76 16.64 12.38
CA VAL A 484 -37.40 15.80 13.52
C VAL A 484 -36.77 14.54 12.93
N PRO A 485 -35.45 14.34 13.07
CA PRO A 485 -34.77 13.20 12.48
C PRO A 485 -35.22 11.95 13.22
N ASP A 486 -35.89 11.03 12.54
CA ASP A 486 -35.81 9.61 12.88
C ASP A 486 -35.34 8.83 11.65
N ALA A 487 -34.66 7.71 11.88
CA ALA A 487 -34.10 6.88 10.81
C ALA A 487 -35.15 6.32 9.82
N GLU A 488 -36.45 6.41 10.14
CA GLU A 488 -37.56 6.00 9.27
C GLU A 488 -38.08 7.14 8.35
N HIS A 489 -37.67 8.40 8.57
CA HIS A 489 -38.20 9.58 7.87
C HIS A 489 -37.14 10.44 7.12
N PRO A 490 -36.28 9.88 6.25
CA PRO A 490 -35.29 10.65 5.48
C PRO A 490 -35.91 11.51 4.36
N PHE A 491 -35.23 12.58 3.94
CA PHE A 491 -35.52 13.21 2.65
C PHE A 491 -34.94 12.35 1.55
N THR A 492 -35.82 11.79 0.71
CA THR A 492 -35.36 10.96 -0.42
C THR A 492 -34.70 11.83 -1.50
N GLN A 493 -35.15 13.07 -1.69
CA GLN A 493 -34.56 13.95 -2.72
C GLN A 493 -34.89 15.44 -2.58
N ILE A 494 -33.85 16.30 -2.66
CA ILE A 494 -33.94 17.76 -2.74
C ILE A 494 -33.21 18.22 -4.02
N SER A 495 -33.78 19.16 -4.78
CA SER A 495 -33.12 19.76 -5.95
C SER A 495 -33.07 21.28 -5.84
N PHE A 496 -31.86 21.81 -6.01
CA PHE A 496 -31.60 23.24 -6.20
C PHE A 496 -31.48 23.51 -7.70
N GLN A 497 -32.32 24.40 -8.23
CA GLN A 497 -32.28 24.75 -9.65
C GLN A 497 -32.44 26.25 -9.82
N ASN A 498 -31.49 26.87 -10.51
CA ASN A 498 -31.56 28.28 -10.90
C ASN A 498 -32.50 28.52 -12.11
N GLU A 499 -33.13 27.48 -12.68
CA GLU A 499 -34.02 27.60 -13.84
C GLU A 499 -35.23 28.55 -13.59
N PHE A 500 -35.57 28.80 -12.32
CA PHE A 500 -36.66 29.70 -11.92
C PHE A 500 -36.25 31.18 -11.78
N SER A 501 -34.96 31.53 -11.92
CA SER A 501 -34.50 32.94 -11.89
C SER A 501 -35.15 33.79 -12.97
N SER A 502 -35.40 33.21 -14.16
CA SER A 502 -36.13 33.85 -15.26
C SER A 502 -37.58 34.20 -14.91
N LEU A 503 -38.16 33.58 -13.87
CA LEU A 503 -39.49 33.84 -13.32
C LEU A 503 -39.47 34.78 -12.10
N GLY A 504 -38.29 35.31 -11.74
CA GLY A 504 -38.11 36.19 -10.59
C GLY A 504 -38.38 35.52 -9.24
N ARG A 505 -38.21 34.19 -9.16
CA ARG A 505 -38.38 33.42 -7.93
C ARG A 505 -37.14 32.58 -7.68
N GLU A 506 -36.52 32.78 -6.52
CA GLU A 506 -35.67 31.78 -5.89
C GLU A 506 -36.58 30.59 -5.56
N CYS A 507 -36.33 29.42 -6.15
CA CYS A 507 -37.18 28.24 -5.98
C CYS A 507 -36.30 27.01 -5.73
N TYR A 508 -36.65 26.24 -4.71
CA TYR A 508 -36.16 24.88 -4.50
C TYR A 508 -37.35 23.93 -4.67
N GLU A 509 -37.10 22.72 -5.19
CA GLU A 509 -38.13 21.70 -5.31
C GLU A 509 -37.78 20.50 -4.42
N ILE A 510 -38.65 20.21 -3.44
CA ILE A 510 -38.63 18.95 -2.72
C ILE A 510 -39.39 17.93 -3.57
N LEU A 511 -38.64 17.04 -4.20
CA LEU A 511 -39.19 16.11 -5.19
C LEU A 511 -39.88 14.91 -4.54
N TYR A 512 -39.46 14.49 -3.34
CA TYR A 512 -40.10 13.41 -2.60
C TYR A 512 -39.98 13.65 -1.09
N ASN A 513 -41.12 13.67 -0.39
CA ASN A 513 -41.18 13.57 1.07
C ASN A 513 -41.51 12.12 1.52
N THR A 514 -41.49 11.89 2.83
CA THR A 514 -41.78 10.62 3.52
C THR A 514 -43.07 9.92 3.09
N ASN A 515 -44.03 10.63 2.49
CA ASN A 515 -45.31 10.08 2.02
C ASN A 515 -45.36 9.83 0.49
N GLY A 516 -44.25 10.00 -0.22
CA GLY A 516 -44.20 9.88 -1.68
C GLY A 516 -44.94 11.00 -2.44
N ASN A 517 -45.39 12.03 -1.72
CA ASN A 517 -46.10 13.17 -2.31
C ASN A 517 -45.09 14.23 -2.76
N LYS A 518 -45.16 14.61 -4.04
CA LYS A 518 -44.52 15.82 -4.57
C LYS A 518 -45.27 17.04 -4.03
N THR A 519 -44.62 17.82 -3.18
CA THR A 519 -45.16 19.11 -2.74
C THR A 519 -44.09 20.18 -2.98
N PRO A 520 -44.28 21.08 -3.97
CA PRO A 520 -43.45 22.27 -4.06
C PRO A 520 -43.71 23.11 -2.80
N PHE A 521 -42.80 23.06 -1.84
CA PHE A 521 -42.77 23.99 -0.73
C PHE A 521 -42.15 25.29 -1.25
N ASN A 522 -42.96 26.14 -1.87
CA ASN A 522 -42.66 27.57 -1.79
C ASN A 522 -42.91 27.95 -0.34
N GLN A 523 -41.88 28.31 0.42
CA GLN A 523 -42.09 28.91 1.72
C GLN A 523 -42.96 30.16 1.52
N LEU A 524 -44.23 30.05 1.92
CA LEU A 524 -44.91 31.20 2.51
C LEU A 524 -44.03 31.62 3.68
N ASN A 525 -43.73 32.91 3.77
CA ASN A 525 -42.95 33.41 4.90
C ASN A 525 -43.69 33.03 6.21
N MET A 526 -42.99 32.71 7.31
CA MET A 526 -43.65 32.23 8.56
C MET A 526 -44.82 33.11 9.04
N MET A 527 -44.86 34.39 8.62
CA MET A 527 -45.97 35.30 8.87
C MET A 527 -47.26 34.86 8.15
N GLU A 528 -47.15 34.42 6.90
CA GLU A 528 -48.25 33.89 6.08
C GLU A 528 -48.71 32.49 6.53
N GLU A 529 -47.82 31.65 7.06
CA GLU A 529 -48.16 30.32 7.59
C GLU A 529 -48.85 30.41 8.98
N CYS A 530 -48.39 31.33 9.84
CA CYS A 530 -49.11 31.71 11.05
C CYS A 530 -50.46 32.36 10.72
N ASP A 531 -50.52 33.26 9.73
CA ASP A 531 -51.79 33.88 9.31
C ASP A 531 -52.76 32.84 8.72
N ALA A 532 -52.29 31.86 7.96
CA ALA A 532 -53.13 30.79 7.41
C ALA A 532 -53.67 29.86 8.51
N THR A 533 -52.82 29.50 9.49
CA THR A 533 -53.22 28.67 10.62
C THR A 533 -54.22 29.41 11.52
N VAL A 534 -53.92 30.67 11.87
CA VAL A 534 -54.82 31.55 12.64
C VAL A 534 -56.13 31.82 11.89
N GLN A 535 -56.10 32.04 10.58
CA GLN A 535 -57.32 32.19 9.77
C GLN A 535 -58.13 30.90 9.69
N SER A 536 -57.50 29.73 9.60
CA SER A 536 -58.20 28.44 9.58
C SER A 536 -58.87 28.14 10.93
N GLU A 537 -58.20 28.45 12.04
CA GLU A 537 -58.75 28.30 13.39
C GLU A 537 -59.83 29.36 13.66
N GLN A 538 -59.68 30.59 13.18
CA GLN A 538 -60.73 31.62 13.26
C GLN A 538 -61.95 31.27 12.41
N GLN A 539 -61.77 30.65 11.23
CA GLN A 539 -62.88 30.16 10.41
C GLN A 539 -63.58 28.96 11.05
N ALA A 540 -62.84 28.05 11.70
CA ALA A 540 -63.41 26.96 12.49
C ALA A 540 -64.19 27.48 13.72
N LEU A 541 -63.67 28.51 14.39
CA LEU A 541 -64.36 29.19 15.51
C LEU A 541 -65.61 29.97 15.05
N ALA A 542 -65.56 30.58 13.86
CA ALA A 542 -66.69 31.28 13.26
C ALA A 542 -67.79 30.32 12.78
N ALA A 543 -67.41 29.14 12.27
CA ALA A 543 -68.34 28.06 11.92
C ALA A 543 -69.02 27.47 13.17
N ALA A 544 -68.29 27.35 14.29
CA ALA A 544 -68.83 26.86 15.57
C ALA A 544 -69.76 27.86 16.29
N ARG A 545 -69.64 29.17 16.02
CA ARG A 545 -70.45 30.22 16.66
C ARG A 545 -71.89 30.38 16.13
N ASN A 546 -72.31 29.61 15.13
CA ASN A 546 -73.61 29.76 14.47
C ASN A 546 -74.74 28.82 14.98
N ILE A 547 -74.57 28.11 16.10
CA ILE A 547 -75.56 27.08 16.53
C ILE A 547 -76.39 27.45 17.79
N PHE A 548 -76.18 28.58 18.47
CA PHE A 548 -77.01 28.95 19.64
C PHE A 548 -77.80 30.25 19.46
N LEU A 549 -79.00 30.13 18.89
CA LEU A 549 -80.09 31.12 19.01
C LEU A 549 -81.24 30.51 19.81
N SER A 550 -81.28 30.74 21.13
CA SER A 550 -82.47 30.76 22.01
C SER A 550 -82.06 31.25 23.42
N PRO A 551 -82.93 31.98 24.14
CA PRO A 551 -82.51 32.95 25.16
C PRO A 551 -82.09 32.32 26.49
N LEU A 552 -81.14 32.96 27.18
CA LEU A 552 -80.78 32.65 28.56
C LEU A 552 -82.00 32.90 29.48
N GLU A 553 -82.63 31.82 29.96
CA GLU A 553 -83.35 31.84 31.23
C GLU A 553 -82.40 31.47 32.37
N SER A 554 -82.46 32.25 33.44
CA SER A 554 -81.67 32.11 34.66
C SER A 554 -82.02 30.85 35.45
N ALA A 555 -81.02 30.02 35.77
CA ALA A 555 -81.07 28.97 36.80
C ALA A 555 -79.69 28.77 37.47
N PRO A 556 -79.61 28.27 38.72
CA PRO A 556 -78.57 28.64 39.69
C PRO A 556 -77.30 27.76 39.70
N LEU A 557 -76.27 28.25 40.40
CA LEU A 557 -75.03 27.55 40.76
C LEU A 557 -75.30 26.13 41.30
N ASN A 558 -74.52 25.16 40.84
CA ASN A 558 -74.49 23.71 41.18
C ASN A 558 -75.30 22.74 40.31
N ALA A 559 -75.09 22.76 39.00
CA ALA A 559 -75.31 21.58 38.16
C ALA A 559 -73.99 21.20 37.47
N GLY A 560 -73.48 20.01 37.78
CA GLY A 560 -72.33 19.44 37.08
C GLY A 560 -72.65 19.20 35.61
N ILE A 561 -71.77 19.64 34.72
CA ILE A 561 -71.81 19.28 33.31
C ILE A 561 -71.14 17.91 33.19
N SER A 562 -71.93 16.86 33.01
CA SER A 562 -71.43 15.54 32.59
C SER A 562 -71.23 15.55 31.08
N TYR A 563 -70.01 15.29 30.61
CA TYR A 563 -69.77 14.97 29.20
C TYR A 563 -69.99 13.46 28.98
N THR A 564 -70.80 13.10 27.98
CA THR A 564 -70.94 11.74 27.48
C THR A 564 -69.86 11.45 26.45
N SER A 565 -69.29 10.25 26.51
CA SER A 565 -68.15 9.74 25.75
C SER A 565 -68.40 9.58 24.23
N ALA A 566 -68.52 10.66 23.47
CA ALA A 566 -68.73 10.55 22.02
C ALA A 566 -67.86 11.46 21.12
N GLU A 567 -66.98 12.33 21.62
CA GLU A 567 -66.18 13.21 20.74
C GLU A 567 -64.71 13.33 21.16
N ILE A 568 -64.00 12.20 21.23
CA ILE A 568 -62.52 12.18 21.21
C ILE A 568 -62.07 11.02 20.32
N ILE A 569 -61.55 11.31 19.13
CA ILE A 569 -60.82 10.34 18.28
C ILE A 569 -59.48 10.96 17.89
N ASN A 570 -58.45 10.67 18.68
CA ASN A 570 -57.11 10.24 18.25
C ASN A 570 -56.17 10.16 19.47
N MET A 571 -56.23 9.04 20.19
CA MET A 571 -55.15 8.60 21.07
C MET A 571 -54.74 7.19 20.65
N ALA A 572 -53.42 6.96 20.56
CA ALA A 572 -52.84 5.67 20.25
C ALA A 572 -53.24 4.59 21.27
N ALA A 573 -53.41 3.36 20.80
CA ALA A 573 -53.76 2.21 21.63
C ALA A 573 -52.67 1.92 22.68
N GLY A 574 -53.01 1.95 23.97
CA GLY A 574 -52.16 1.42 25.05
C GLY A 574 -52.11 2.19 26.38
N VAL A 575 -52.65 3.41 26.49
CA VAL A 575 -52.58 4.18 27.75
C VAL A 575 -53.83 3.98 28.59
N GLN A 576 -53.70 3.39 29.79
CA GLN A 576 -54.77 3.38 30.80
C GLN A 576 -54.75 4.65 31.66
N ASN A 577 -55.96 5.14 31.93
CA ASN A 577 -56.28 6.38 32.65
C ASN A 577 -55.70 6.45 34.06
N GLY A 578 -54.77 7.39 34.29
CA GLY A 578 -54.54 8.03 35.58
C GLY A 578 -54.94 9.49 35.47
N GLY A 579 -56.10 9.87 36.01
CA GLY A 579 -56.64 11.23 35.91
C GLY A 579 -55.72 12.27 36.54
N THR A 580 -55.43 13.34 35.81
CA THR A 580 -54.78 14.55 36.35
C THR A 580 -55.88 15.56 36.68
N VAL A 581 -55.98 15.98 37.95
CA VAL A 581 -56.87 17.07 38.38
C VAL A 581 -56.06 18.36 38.44
N ILE A 582 -56.56 19.43 37.83
CA ILE A 582 -56.00 20.78 37.93
C ILE A 582 -56.78 21.53 39.01
N GLU A 583 -56.12 21.89 40.12
CA GLU A 583 -56.63 22.86 41.09
C GLU A 583 -55.84 24.16 40.98
N GLY A 584 -56.41 25.17 40.32
CA GLY A 584 -55.77 26.47 40.12
C GLY A 584 -54.50 26.40 39.26
N SER A 585 -53.48 27.22 39.56
CA SER A 585 -52.27 27.40 38.75
C SER A 585 -51.08 26.50 39.16
N ARG A 586 -51.33 25.27 39.63
CA ARG A 586 -50.29 24.26 39.91
C ARG A 586 -50.75 22.84 39.56
N ILE A 587 -49.84 22.00 39.06
CA ILE A 587 -50.05 20.55 38.83
C ILE A 587 -49.58 19.79 40.08
N VAL A 588 -50.43 18.94 40.66
CA VAL A 588 -50.07 18.02 41.75
C VAL A 588 -50.42 16.59 41.30
N ALA A 589 -49.44 15.68 41.33
CA ALA A 589 -49.68 14.25 41.14
C ALA A 589 -50.19 13.65 42.47
N GLY A 590 -51.46 13.23 42.50
CA GLY A 590 -52.10 12.66 43.69
C GLY A 590 -52.55 11.22 43.47
N GLY A 591 -52.11 10.31 44.33
CA GLY A 591 -52.59 8.92 44.36
C GLY A 591 -51.81 8.04 45.33
N GLU A 592 -52.07 8.21 46.63
CA GLU A 592 -51.48 7.45 47.73
C GLU A 592 -51.92 5.98 47.80
N PHE A 593 -51.00 5.18 48.33
CA PHE A 593 -51.13 3.82 48.85
C PHE A 593 -52.37 3.60 49.73
N ASN A 594 -53.03 2.45 49.57
CA ASN A 594 -53.59 1.74 50.72
C ASN A 594 -53.53 0.22 50.58
N ARG A 595 -53.02 -0.38 51.66
CA ARG A 595 -52.86 -1.81 51.93
C ARG A 595 -54.19 -2.53 52.06
N THR A 596 -54.25 -3.76 51.56
CA THR A 596 -55.06 -4.82 52.16
C THR A 596 -54.26 -6.12 52.15
N GLU A 597 -54.08 -6.68 53.34
CA GLU A 597 -53.41 -7.97 53.59
C GLU A 597 -54.24 -9.14 53.04
N SER A 598 -53.56 -10.14 52.47
CA SER A 598 -54.00 -11.53 52.51
C SER A 598 -52.78 -12.45 52.46
N THR A 599 -52.74 -13.35 53.42
CA THR A 599 -51.65 -14.24 53.84
C THR A 599 -51.46 -15.48 52.98
N MET A 600 -50.18 -15.92 52.91
CA MET A 600 -49.66 -17.29 52.74
C MET A 600 -50.01 -18.07 51.46
N ASN A 601 -49.00 -18.43 50.66
CA ASN A 601 -48.26 -19.68 50.92
C ASN A 601 -46.91 -19.76 50.19
N THR A 602 -46.04 -20.56 50.81
CA THR A 602 -44.65 -20.95 50.54
C THR A 602 -44.35 -21.56 49.17
N SER A 603 -43.16 -21.28 48.61
CA SER A 603 -42.09 -22.29 48.49
C SER A 603 -40.84 -21.73 47.78
N GLU A 604 -39.69 -22.05 48.38
CA GLU A 604 -38.31 -21.87 47.92
C GLU A 604 -38.06 -22.34 46.48
N THR A 605 -37.12 -21.69 45.77
CA THR A 605 -35.92 -22.38 45.28
C THR A 605 -34.86 -21.37 44.83
N GLU A 606 -33.70 -21.42 45.48
CA GLU A 606 -32.40 -21.00 44.93
C GLU A 606 -31.99 -21.91 43.77
N THR A 607 -31.25 -21.38 42.80
CA THR A 607 -30.04 -21.94 42.15
C THR A 607 -29.61 -20.95 41.04
N ASN A 608 -28.41 -20.36 41.14
CA ASN A 608 -27.15 -20.70 40.43
C ASN A 608 -27.34 -20.67 38.89
N GLU A 609 -26.56 -19.97 38.07
CA GLU A 609 -25.13 -19.64 38.07
C GLU A 609 -24.86 -18.26 37.44
#